data_AF-A0A8J3SGA2-F1
#
_entry.id   AF-A0A8J3SGA2-F1
#
_cell.length_a   1.000
_cell.length_b   1.000
_cell.length_c   1.000
_cell.angle_alpha   90.00
_cell.angle_beta   90.00
_cell.angle_gamma   90.00
#
_symmetry.space_group_name_H-M   'P 1'
#
loop_
_entity.id
_entity.type
_entity.pdbx_description
1 polymer ?
#
loop_
_entity_poly.entity_id
_entity_poly.type
_entity_poly.pdbx_seq_one_letter_code
_entity_poly.pdbx_strand_id
1 'polypeptide(L)' 'MQTGFRIEKSMLKVLKGLAEYLDMPLGDLVEGIVLHAFEGKAPFSPETIAKIDQLKEVYSLTLTSADAHKLKEEP' A
#
# COMPACT_ATOMS: atom_id res chain seq x y z
N MET A 1 5.02 -11.03 -15.73
CA MET A 1 5.68 -11.89 -14.72
C MET A 1 4.72 -12.05 -13.54
N GLN A 2 4.47 -13.25 -13.02
CA GLN A 2 3.63 -13.45 -11.83
C GLN A 2 4.55 -13.80 -10.66
N THR A 3 4.51 -13.01 -9.58
CA THR A 3 5.34 -13.21 -8.40
C THR A 3 4.47 -13.32 -7.16
N GLY A 4 4.74 -14.32 -6.32
CA GLY A 4 4.16 -14.42 -4.99
C GLY A 4 4.99 -13.61 -4.00
N PHE A 5 4.38 -12.66 -3.29
CA PHE A 5 4.97 -12.01 -2.13
C PHE A 5 3.99 -12.10 -0.96
N ARG A 6 4.54 -12.30 0.25
CA ARG A 6 3.75 -12.23 1.48
C ARG A 6 3.56 -10.76 1.83
N ILE A 7 2.32 -10.40 2.16
CA ILE A 7 1.93 -9.05 2.54
C ILE A 7 0.98 -9.12 3.73
N GLU A 8 1.06 -8.15 4.63
CA GLU A 8 0.12 -8.05 5.74
C GLU A 8 -1.31 -7.89 5.20
N LYS A 9 -2.26 -8.57 5.82
CA LYS A 9 -3.63 -8.74 5.32
C LYS A 9 -4.35 -7.41 5.19
N SER A 10 -4.27 -6.54 6.19
CA SER A 10 -4.90 -5.22 6.16
C SER A 10 -4.20 -4.28 5.17
N MET A 11 -2.89 -4.33 5.03
CA MET A 11 -2.13 -3.63 3.98
C MET A 11 -2.62 -4.02 2.59
N LEU A 12 -2.79 -5.32 2.31
CA LEU A 12 -3.29 -5.79 1.02
C LEU A 12 -4.71 -5.29 0.73
N LYS A 13 -5.57 -5.22 1.75
CA LYS A 13 -6.93 -4.68 1.59
C LYS A 13 -6.92 -3.19 1.27
N VAL A 14 -6.07 -2.41 1.95
CA VAL A 14 -5.90 -0.98 1.65
C VAL A 14 -5.40 -0.79 0.22
N LEU A 15 -4.37 -1.52 -0.20
CA LEU A 15 -3.84 -1.42 -1.57
C LEU A 15 -4.88 -1.80 -2.62
N LYS A 16 -5.66 -2.87 -2.39
CA LYS A 16 -6.76 -3.26 -3.30
C LYS A 16 -7.84 -2.19 -3.36
N GLY A 17 -8.28 -1.67 -2.21
CA GLY A 17 -9.29 -0.61 -2.17
C GLY A 17 -8.82 0.69 -2.83
N LEU A 18 -7.52 1.01 -2.73
CA LEU A 18 -6.94 2.17 -3.40
C LEU A 18 -6.86 1.95 -4.92
N ALA A 19 -6.45 0.76 -5.36
CA ALA A 19 -6.39 0.41 -6.78
C ALA A 19 -7.78 0.53 -7.44
N GLU A 20 -8.83 0.03 -6.77
CA GLU A 20 -10.22 0.18 -7.21
C GLU A 20 -10.65 1.65 -7.26
N TYR A 21 -10.30 2.46 -6.24
CA TYR A 21 -10.63 3.88 -6.22
C TYR A 21 -9.97 4.67 -7.35
N LEU A 22 -8.73 4.31 -7.72
CA LEU A 22 -7.97 4.95 -8.79
C LEU A 22 -8.22 4.34 -10.17
N ASP A 23 -9.13 3.36 -10.28
CA ASP A 23 -9.47 2.65 -11.51
C ASP A 23 -8.24 2.07 -12.23
N MET A 24 -7.37 1.38 -11.48
CA MET A 24 -6.14 0.79 -12.03
C MET A 24 -5.83 -0.60 -11.46
N PRO A 25 -5.08 -1.43 -12.19
CA PRO A 25 -4.59 -2.71 -11.67
C PRO A 25 -3.73 -2.53 -10.41
N LEU A 26 -3.83 -3.47 -9.46
CA LEU A 26 -2.98 -3.48 -8.27
C LEU A 26 -1.48 -3.51 -8.61
N GLY A 27 -1.11 -4.21 -9.71
CA GLY A 27 0.27 -4.26 -10.19
C GLY A 27 0.79 -2.86 -10.54
N ASP A 28 0.06 -2.14 -11.40
CA ASP A 28 0.40 -0.79 -11.85
C ASP A 28 0.50 0.20 -10.66
N LEU A 29 -0.41 0.10 -9.69
CA LEU A 29 -0.35 0.88 -8.45
C LEU A 29 0.96 0.61 -7.69
N VAL A 30 1.32 -0.65 -7.50
CA VAL A 30 2.53 -1.05 -6.77
C VAL A 30 3.78 -0.61 -7.53
N GLU A 31 3.83 -0.81 -8.85
CA GLU A 31 4.94 -0.35 -9.69
C GLU A 31 5.11 1.17 -9.60
N GLY A 32 4.02 1.93 -9.68
CA GLY A 32 4.03 3.39 -9.52
C GLY A 32 4.58 3.84 -8.17
N ILE A 33 4.17 3.20 -7.07
CA ILE A 33 4.70 3.48 -5.72
C ILE A 33 6.21 3.23 -5.67
N VAL A 34 6.67 2.09 -6.21
CA VAL A 34 8.08 1.70 -6.19
C VAL A 34 8.93 2.65 -7.02
N LEU A 35 8.46 3.07 -8.21
CA LEU A 35 9.17 4.04 -9.05
C LEU A 35 9.38 5.38 -8.33
N HIS A 36 8.34 5.92 -7.69
CA HIS A 36 8.48 7.15 -6.90
C HIS A 36 9.45 6.96 -5.73
N ALA A 37 9.39 5.82 -5.03
CA ALA A 37 10.31 5.51 -3.94
C ALA A 37 11.77 5.41 -4.41
N PHE A 38 12.02 4.81 -5.57
CA PHE A 38 13.36 4.76 -6.19
C PHE A 38 13.90 6.16 -6.53
N GLU A 39 13.01 7.07 -6.92
CA GLU A 39 13.36 8.48 -7.18
C GLU A 39 13.37 9.36 -5.91
N GLY A 40 13.05 8.81 -4.74
CA GLY A 40 12.92 9.57 -3.48
C GLY A 40 11.75 10.57 -3.45
N LYS A 41 10.73 10.36 -4.27
CA LYS A 41 9.54 11.21 -4.39
C LYS A 41 8.35 10.63 -3.63
N ALA A 42 7.42 11.50 -3.24
CA ALA A 42 6.15 11.07 -2.67
C ALA A 42 5.24 10.50 -3.78
N PRO A 43 4.67 9.28 -3.62
CA PRO A 43 3.86 8.63 -4.65
C PRO A 43 2.42 9.15 -4.74
N PHE A 44 1.94 9.90 -3.74
CA PHE A 44 0.52 10.23 -3.60
C PHE A 44 0.30 11.72 -3.35
N SER A 45 -0.79 12.24 -3.92
CA SER A 45 -1.28 13.59 -3.65
C SER A 45 -1.96 13.68 -2.27
N PRO A 46 -2.18 14.88 -1.72
CA PRO A 46 -2.93 15.04 -0.47
C PRO A 46 -4.34 14.42 -0.51
N GLU A 47 -5.02 14.49 -1.66
CA GLU A 47 -6.34 13.88 -1.84
C GLU A 47 -6.25 12.35 -1.76
N THR A 48 -5.27 11.76 -2.44
CA THR A 48 -5.03 10.32 -2.42
C THR A 48 -4.64 9.84 -1.00
N ILE A 49 -3.85 10.62 -0.27
CA ILE A 49 -3.50 10.34 1.14
C ILE A 49 -4.76 10.32 2.01
N ALA A 50 -5.66 11.30 1.86
CA ALA A 50 -6.92 11.32 2.60
C ALA A 50 -7.78 10.08 2.33
N LYS A 51 -7.79 9.58 1.08
CA LYS A 51 -8.45 8.32 0.74
C LYS A 51 -7.77 7.12 1.39
N ILE A 52 -6.45 7.07 1.39
CA ILE A 52 -5.67 6.02 2.06
C ILE A 52 -6.03 5.96 3.55
N ASP A 53 -6.10 7.11 4.23
CA ASP A 53 -6.44 7.16 5.66
C ASP A 53 -7.85 6.61 5.93
N GLN A 54 -8.84 6.93 5.10
CA GLN A 54 -10.18 6.33 5.19
C GLN A 54 -10.15 4.80 5.01
N LEU A 55 -9.38 4.30 4.04
CA LEU A 55 -9.24 2.86 3.81
C LEU A 55 -8.51 2.17 4.97
N LYS A 56 -7.51 2.84 5.58
CA LYS A 56 -6.80 2.35 6.75
C LYS A 56 -7.74 2.18 7.94
N GLU A 57 -8.64 3.13 8.17
CA GLU A 57 -9.66 3.01 9.21
C GLU A 57 -10.58 1.81 8.97
N VAL A 58 -11.12 1.67 7.75
CA VAL A 58 -12.02 0.57 7.37
C VAL A 58 -11.37 -0.80 7.55
N TYR A 59 -10.08 -0.94 7.23
CA TYR A 59 -9.35 -2.20 7.32
C TYR A 59 -8.49 -2.34 8.58
N SER A 60 -8.59 -1.39 9.50
CA SER A 60 -7.83 -1.36 10.76
C SER A 60 -6.30 -1.47 10.55
N LEU A 61 -5.77 -0.84 9.50
CA LEU A 61 -4.33 -0.81 9.24
C LEU A 61 -3.66 0.26 10.11
N THR A 62 -3.00 -0.17 11.17
CA THR A 62 -2.26 0.70 12.11
C THR A 62 -0.77 0.83 11.78
N LEU A 63 -0.26 0.01 10.86
CA LEU A 63 1.15 0.00 10.49
C LEU A 63 1.59 1.34 9.87
N THR A 64 2.83 1.69 10.18
CA THR A 64 3.52 2.89 9.71
C THR A 64 4.87 2.52 9.10
N SER A 65 5.56 3.51 8.52
CA SER A 65 6.95 3.33 8.08
C SER A 65 7.90 2.92 9.21
N ALA A 66 7.57 3.24 10.47
CA ALA A 66 8.37 2.82 11.63
C ALA A 66 8.33 1.31 11.87
N ASP A 67 7.31 0.61 11.36
CA ASP A 67 7.12 -0.84 11.45
C ASP A 67 7.78 -1.59 10.28
N ALA A 68 8.27 -0.86 9.28
CA ALA A 68 8.93 -1.45 8.12
C ALA A 68 10.08 -2.37 8.55
N HIS A 69 10.14 -3.56 7.96
CA HIS A 69 11.12 -4.62 8.23
C HIS A 69 11.11 -5.19 9.67
N LYS A 70 10.15 -4.80 10.51
CA LYS A 70 10.04 -5.27 11.90
C LYS A 70 8.92 -6.28 12.12
N LEU A 71 8.04 -6.45 11.14
CA LEU A 71 7.02 -7.50 11.17
C LEU A 71 7.70 -8.87 11.22
N LYS A 72 7.55 -9.54 12.35
CA LYS A 72 8.01 -10.91 12.54
C LYS A 72 6.88 -11.84 12.14
N GLU A 73 7.23 -12.89 11.42
CA GLU A 73 6.29 -13.93 11.07
C GLU A 73 5.98 -14.76 12.32
N GLU A 74 4.69 -14.99 12.59
CA GLU A 74 4.32 -16.13 13.42
C GLU A 74 4.57 -17.40 12.59
N PRO A 75 5.16 -18.45 13.19
CA PRO A 75 5.53 -19.69 12.50
C PRO A 75 4.34 -20.44 11.90
#